data_AF-A0A8T0EYF7-F1
#
_entry.id   AF-A0A8T0EYF7-F1
#
_cell.length_a   1.000
_cell.length_b   1.000
_cell.length_c   1.000
_cell.angle_alpha   90.00
_cell.angle_beta   90.00
_cell.angle_gamma   90.00
#
_symmetry.space_group_name_H-M   'P 1'
#
loop_
_entity.id
_entity.type
_entity.pdbx_description
1 polymer ?
#
loop_
_entity_poly.entity_id
_entity_poly.type
_entity_poly.pdbx_seq_one_letter_code
_entity_poly.pdbx_strand_id
1 'polypeptide(L)'
;MSMEVDEAIPKNVLAAPGTTGSVTISLHPLVIMNISEHWTRVKAQEGTPQQVIGALIGKQEGRNIEIMNSFELVFDRIEGDIVIDKDYYTTKEQQFAMMRMTGLPVSIYESVIDLVSGEATMLFVELIYTLATEEAERIGLDHMARMSTNESGESSLVAEQLQAQHSAIKMLHSRVHLILDYVRAVKQGKVAPNHEILREAYSLCHRLPVISTETFRQEYFNQCNDVGLMTYLGTLTKGCNTINQYVNKFNILYDRQGMGRRMKGFFF
;
A
#
# COMPACT_ATOMS: atom_id res chain seq x y z
N MET A 1 -15.47 18.88 58.85
CA MET A 1 -15.58 19.40 57.47
C MET A 1 -14.66 18.55 56.62
N SER A 2 -15.19 17.44 56.10
CA SER A 2 -14.48 16.56 55.17
C SER A 2 -14.47 17.24 53.80
N MET A 3 -13.29 17.42 53.21
CA MET A 3 -13.20 17.60 51.77
C MET A 3 -13.48 16.25 51.13
N GLU A 4 -14.60 16.14 50.43
CA GLU A 4 -14.76 15.12 49.42
C GLU A 4 -13.78 15.47 48.30
N VAL A 5 -12.89 14.54 47.97
CA VAL A 5 -12.03 14.65 46.79
C VAL A 5 -12.84 14.09 45.65
N ASP A 6 -13.24 14.94 44.70
CA ASP A 6 -13.86 14.49 43.46
C ASP A 6 -12.87 13.58 42.71
N GLU A 7 -13.07 12.27 42.82
CA GLU A 7 -12.40 11.31 41.94
C GLU A 7 -12.88 11.58 40.52
N ALA A 8 -11.99 12.15 39.71
CA ALA A 8 -12.31 12.56 38.34
C ALA A 8 -12.71 11.35 37.48
N ILE A 9 -14.03 11.11 37.40
CA ILE A 9 -14.62 10.08 36.57
C ILE A 9 -14.06 10.24 35.15
N PRO A 10 -13.45 9.21 34.55
CA PRO A 10 -12.86 9.33 33.22
C PRO A 10 -13.98 9.64 32.21
N LYS A 11 -14.07 10.91 31.80
CA LYS A 11 -15.03 11.36 30.76
C LYS A 11 -14.77 10.54 29.50
N ASN A 12 -15.71 9.69 29.12
CA ASN A 12 -15.60 8.92 27.88
C ASN A 12 -15.76 9.88 26.70
N VAL A 13 -14.65 10.22 26.05
CA VAL A 13 -14.59 11.18 24.94
C VAL A 13 -14.91 10.52 23.58
N LEU A 14 -15.28 9.24 23.55
CA LEU A 14 -15.72 8.56 22.33
C LEU A 14 -17.21 8.80 22.06
N ALA A 15 -17.55 9.05 20.81
CA ALA A 15 -18.93 9.16 20.35
C ALA A 15 -19.68 7.81 20.46
N ALA A 16 -21.02 7.88 20.46
CA ALA A 16 -21.85 6.68 20.55
C ALA A 16 -21.64 5.73 19.34
N PRO A 17 -21.67 4.39 19.54
CA PRO A 17 -21.51 3.42 18.47
C PRO A 17 -22.71 3.48 17.51
N GLY A 18 -22.56 4.26 16.44
CA GLY A 18 -23.64 4.62 15.51
C GLY A 18 -23.44 6.00 14.88
N THR A 19 -22.68 6.91 15.52
CA THR A 19 -22.26 8.17 14.90
C THR A 19 -21.28 7.86 13.76
N THR A 20 -21.61 8.29 12.55
CA THR A 20 -20.76 8.12 11.36
C THR A 20 -19.97 9.40 11.07
N GLY A 21 -18.68 9.27 10.75
CA GLY A 21 -17.85 10.39 10.32
C GLY A 21 -18.35 11.07 9.03
N SER A 22 -17.96 12.33 8.84
CA SER A 22 -18.38 13.17 7.71
C SER A 22 -17.48 13.03 6.48
N VAL A 23 -16.27 12.50 6.65
CA VAL A 23 -15.20 12.37 5.66
C VAL A 23 -14.84 10.91 5.36
N THR A 24 -14.24 10.67 4.19
CA THR A 24 -13.60 9.39 3.85
C THR A 24 -12.09 9.54 3.89
N ILE A 25 -11.39 8.54 4.41
CA ILE A 25 -9.93 8.57 4.56
C ILE A 25 -9.25 7.56 3.62
N SER A 26 -8.27 8.06 2.89
CA SER A 26 -7.27 7.29 2.13
C SER A 26 -5.94 7.39 2.87
N LEU A 27 -5.52 6.33 3.54
CA LEU A 27 -4.26 6.29 4.29
C LEU A 27 -3.15 5.67 3.42
N HIS A 28 -2.10 6.43 3.13
CA HIS A 28 -0.88 5.87 2.58
C HIS A 28 -0.13 5.05 3.65
N PRO A 29 0.35 3.84 3.31
CA PRO A 29 1.23 3.06 4.18
C PRO A 29 2.42 3.86 4.73
N LEU A 30 3.03 4.80 3.99
CA LEU A 30 4.07 5.71 4.49
C LEU A 30 3.91 6.10 5.96
N VAL A 31 2.77 6.74 6.26
CA VAL A 31 2.41 7.33 7.55
C VAL A 31 2.75 6.41 8.72
N ILE A 32 2.60 5.12 8.50
CA ILE A 32 2.60 4.08 9.51
C ILE A 32 4.00 3.46 9.72
N MET A 33 4.92 3.50 8.74
CA MET A 33 6.35 3.30 9.08
C MET A 33 6.80 4.45 9.95
N ASN A 34 6.55 5.71 9.57
CA ASN A 34 7.07 6.85 10.30
C ASN A 34 6.63 6.82 11.77
N ILE A 35 5.38 6.40 12.05
CA ILE A 35 4.90 6.13 13.41
C ILE A 35 5.61 4.92 14.06
N SER A 36 5.70 3.78 13.38
CA SER A 36 6.28 2.54 13.93
C SER A 36 7.79 2.65 14.19
N GLU A 37 8.51 3.33 13.30
CA GLU A 37 9.94 3.59 13.32
C GLU A 37 10.28 4.64 14.38
N HIS A 38 9.55 5.77 14.44
CA HIS A 38 9.68 6.76 15.52
C HIS A 38 9.46 6.12 16.90
N TRP A 39 8.39 5.33 17.06
CA TRP A 39 8.14 4.60 18.32
C TRP A 39 9.25 3.59 18.64
N THR A 40 9.73 2.83 17.65
CA THR A 40 10.78 1.84 17.86
C THR A 40 12.13 2.50 18.17
N ARG A 41 12.46 3.63 17.53
CA ARG A 41 13.65 4.45 17.80
C ARG A 41 13.65 4.96 19.24
N VAL A 42 12.59 5.65 19.65
CA VAL A 42 12.49 6.22 21.01
C VAL A 42 12.50 5.10 22.06
N LYS A 43 11.78 4.00 21.83
CA LYS A 43 11.80 2.83 22.71
C LYS A 43 13.19 2.18 22.83
N ALA A 44 14.00 2.20 21.76
CA ALA A 44 15.36 1.69 21.78
C ALA A 44 16.35 2.64 22.49
N GLN A 45 16.10 3.95 22.43
CA GLN A 45 16.89 4.98 23.13
C GLN A 45 16.59 4.99 24.64
N GLU A 46 15.31 5.01 25.02
CA GLU A 46 14.83 5.11 26.41
C GLU A 46 14.71 3.74 27.11
N GLY A 47 15.04 2.64 26.42
CA GLY A 47 14.90 1.25 26.88
C GLY A 47 13.48 0.80 27.25
N THR A 48 12.48 1.68 27.12
CA THR A 48 11.14 1.55 27.66
C THR A 48 10.10 2.05 26.63
N PRO A 49 8.88 1.49 26.59
CA PRO A 49 7.84 2.00 25.69
C PRO A 49 7.41 3.42 26.09
N GLN A 50 7.69 4.40 25.23
CA GLN A 50 7.26 5.79 25.42
C GLN A 50 6.07 6.13 24.52
N GLN A 51 5.36 7.20 24.86
CA GLN A 51 4.39 7.84 23.97
C GLN A 51 5.16 8.69 22.95
N VAL A 52 4.90 8.48 21.66
CA VAL A 52 5.39 9.35 20.58
C VAL A 52 4.25 10.15 19.98
N ILE A 53 4.56 11.33 19.47
CA ILE A 53 3.59 12.27 18.88
C ILE A 53 4.13 12.75 17.53
N GLY A 54 3.22 12.96 16.58
CA GLY A 54 3.55 13.40 15.23
C GLY A 54 2.37 14.07 14.55
N ALA A 55 2.67 14.88 13.52
CA ALA A 55 1.68 15.46 12.63
C ALA A 55 1.45 14.55 11.41
N LEU A 56 0.25 14.61 10.85
CA LEU A 56 -0.11 13.94 9.60
C LEU A 56 -0.22 14.99 8.48
N ILE A 57 0.41 14.73 7.34
CA ILE A 57 0.34 15.55 6.13
C ILE A 57 -0.45 14.80 5.06
N GLY A 58 -1.32 15.50 4.35
CA GLY A 58 -2.11 14.92 3.27
C GLY A 58 -2.69 15.96 2.32
N LYS A 59 -3.51 15.48 1.40
CA LYS A 59 -4.30 16.27 0.47
C LYS A 59 -5.79 16.08 0.79
N GLN A 60 -6.60 17.13 0.67
CA GLN A 60 -8.04 17.05 0.84
C GLN A 60 -8.76 17.47 -0.45
N GLU A 61 -9.63 16.60 -0.96
CA GLU A 61 -10.54 16.89 -2.07
C GLU A 61 -11.99 16.77 -1.57
N GLY A 62 -12.53 17.90 -1.12
CA GLY A 62 -13.88 17.96 -0.54
C GLY A 62 -13.97 17.17 0.76
N ARG A 63 -14.64 16.00 0.70
CA ARG A 63 -14.80 15.08 1.85
C ARG A 63 -13.80 13.91 1.83
N ASN A 64 -12.92 13.82 0.85
CA ASN A 64 -11.93 12.77 0.74
C ASN A 64 -10.59 13.32 1.24
N ILE A 65 -10.00 12.69 2.25
CA ILE A 65 -8.71 13.07 2.82
C ILE A 65 -7.70 11.97 2.53
N GLU A 66 -6.72 12.28 1.70
CA GLU A 66 -5.60 11.42 1.34
C GLU A 66 -4.42 11.75 2.25
N ILE A 67 -4.27 10.99 3.34
CA ILE A 67 -3.17 11.15 4.31
C ILE A 67 -1.93 10.50 3.70
N MET A 68 -1.01 11.33 3.23
CA MET A 68 0.15 10.91 2.45
C MET A 68 1.36 10.62 3.34
N ASN A 69 1.64 11.44 4.35
CA ASN A 69 2.88 11.44 5.14
C ASN A 69 2.64 11.76 6.62
N SER A 70 3.66 11.57 7.45
CA SER A 70 3.69 12.03 8.84
C SER A 70 5.11 12.38 9.29
N PHE A 71 5.22 13.25 10.29
CA PHE A 71 6.51 13.64 10.88
C PHE A 71 6.43 13.73 12.40
N GLU A 72 7.55 13.45 13.08
CA GLU A 72 7.69 13.57 14.53
C GLU A 72 7.49 15.02 15.00
N LEU A 73 6.89 15.21 16.17
CA LEU A 73 6.77 16.51 16.83
C LEU A 73 7.51 16.50 18.16
N VAL A 74 8.26 17.57 18.42
CA VAL A 74 8.75 17.87 19.76
C VAL A 74 7.59 18.36 20.61
N PHE A 75 7.47 17.82 21.82
CA PHE A 75 6.49 18.22 22.81
C PHE A 75 7.08 18.17 24.22
N ASP A 76 6.71 19.14 25.04
CA ASP A 76 6.96 19.12 26.47
C ASP A 76 5.74 18.57 27.22
N ARG A 77 5.97 18.09 28.45
CA ARG A 77 4.90 17.75 29.40
C ARG A 77 4.94 18.73 30.57
N ILE A 78 3.95 19.62 30.63
CA ILE A 78 3.86 20.69 31.63
C ILE A 78 2.58 20.47 32.43
N GLU A 79 2.71 20.26 33.75
CA GLU A 79 1.61 20.01 34.70
C GLU A 79 0.68 18.80 34.38
N GLY A 80 1.04 17.99 33.38
CA GLY A 80 0.29 16.84 32.89
C GLY A 80 -0.17 17.01 31.43
N ASP A 81 -0.30 18.26 30.97
CA ASP A 81 -0.65 18.59 29.59
C ASP A 81 0.54 18.43 28.64
N ILE A 82 0.21 18.13 27.38
CA ILE A 82 1.15 17.96 26.27
C ILE A 82 1.20 19.28 25.48
N VAL A 83 2.35 19.94 25.49
CA VAL A 83 2.56 21.21 24.79
C VAL A 83 3.47 20.97 23.58
N ILE A 84 2.91 21.08 22.37
CA ILE A 84 3.64 20.91 21.11
C ILE A 84 4.43 22.18 20.77
N ASP A 85 5.70 22.02 20.40
CA ASP A 85 6.53 23.12 19.90
C ASP A 85 6.05 23.59 18.52
N LYS A 86 5.57 24.84 18.46
CA LYS A 86 5.01 25.48 17.26
C LYS A 86 6.09 25.98 16.30
N ASP A 87 7.26 26.35 16.79
CA ASP A 87 8.37 26.82 15.97
C ASP A 87 9.05 25.61 15.29
N TYR A 88 9.18 24.50 16.02
CA TYR A 88 9.56 23.19 15.46
C TYR A 88 8.53 22.68 14.44
N TYR A 89 7.23 22.73 14.75
CA TYR A 89 6.16 22.38 13.79
C TYR A 89 6.32 23.18 12.49
N THR A 90 6.41 24.51 12.57
CA THR A 90 6.47 25.41 11.40
C THR A 90 7.74 25.19 10.59
N THR A 91 8.86 24.89 11.26
CA THR A 91 10.13 24.56 10.63
C THR A 91 10.08 23.20 9.91
N LYS A 92 9.41 22.20 10.49
CA LYS A 92 9.24 20.87 9.88
C LYS A 92 8.24 20.89 8.71
N GLU A 93 7.16 21.64 8.81
CA GLU A 93 6.16 21.82 7.74
C GLU A 93 6.81 22.32 6.44
N GLN A 94 7.77 23.26 6.54
CA GLN A 94 8.55 23.76 5.41
C GLN A 94 9.58 22.74 4.87
N GLN A 95 10.04 21.80 5.70
CA GLN A 95 11.04 20.78 5.32
C GLN A 95 10.42 19.52 4.71
N PHE A 96 9.22 19.13 5.12
CA PHE A 96 8.60 17.83 4.78
C PHE A 96 7.86 17.79 3.42
N ALA A 97 8.28 18.64 2.47
CA ALA A 97 7.72 18.72 1.13
C ALA A 97 8.04 17.50 0.21
N MET A 98 8.60 16.39 0.72
CA MET A 98 8.95 15.22 -0.10
C MET A 98 9.11 13.87 0.66
N MET A 99 8.92 12.75 -0.07
CA MET A 99 9.32 11.33 0.21
C MET A 99 8.40 10.45 1.09
N ARG A 100 8.63 9.10 1.08
CA ARG A 100 7.60 8.02 1.22
C ARG A 100 8.04 6.67 1.86
N MET A 101 7.04 5.79 2.17
CA MET A 101 7.02 4.34 2.59
C MET A 101 7.08 3.96 4.13
N THR A 102 6.43 2.94 4.77
CA THR A 102 5.41 1.85 4.49
C THR A 102 4.92 0.91 5.71
N GLY A 103 3.79 1.14 6.44
CA GLY A 103 2.89 0.05 7.00
C GLY A 103 2.54 -0.14 8.52
N LEU A 104 1.38 -0.80 8.79
CA LEU A 104 0.76 -1.34 10.06
C LEU A 104 -0.52 -0.64 10.65
N PRO A 105 -0.89 -0.59 11.97
CA PRO A 105 -2.30 -0.66 12.38
C PRO A 105 -2.82 0.62 13.07
N VAL A 106 -3.56 1.45 12.35
CA VAL A 106 -3.99 2.79 12.82
C VAL A 106 -5.51 2.85 12.96
N SER A 107 -6.01 3.35 14.10
CA SER A 107 -7.36 3.92 14.21
C SER A 107 -7.29 5.43 14.01
N ILE A 108 -8.20 5.98 13.21
CA ILE A 108 -8.26 7.42 12.89
C ILE A 108 -9.56 7.97 13.47
N TYR A 109 -9.54 9.20 14.01
CA TYR A 109 -10.70 9.80 14.67
C TYR A 109 -11.01 11.19 14.12
N GLU A 110 -12.29 11.47 13.90
CA GLU A 110 -12.83 12.81 13.63
C GLU A 110 -13.34 13.43 14.93
N SER A 111 -13.01 14.69 15.19
CA SER A 111 -13.55 15.42 16.35
C SER A 111 -14.87 16.11 16.01
N VAL A 112 -15.91 15.82 16.78
CA VAL A 112 -17.27 16.37 16.63
C VAL A 112 -17.67 17.05 17.93
N ILE A 113 -18.27 18.25 17.87
CA ILE A 113 -18.89 18.89 19.03
C ILE A 113 -20.32 18.36 19.17
N ASP A 114 -20.63 17.77 20.33
CA ASP A 114 -21.98 17.27 20.65
C ASP A 114 -22.37 17.62 22.11
N LEU A 115 -23.67 17.64 22.40
CA LEU A 115 -24.23 18.04 23.68
C LEU A 115 -24.35 16.86 24.65
N VAL A 116 -23.30 16.62 25.44
CA VAL A 116 -23.32 15.60 26.50
C VAL A 116 -23.82 16.22 27.80
N SER A 117 -24.93 15.70 28.32
CA SER A 117 -25.60 16.18 29.54
C SER A 117 -25.99 17.67 29.54
N GLY A 118 -26.06 18.30 28.36
CA GLY A 118 -26.38 19.72 28.18
C GLY A 118 -25.17 20.65 28.04
N GLU A 119 -23.94 20.16 28.24
CA GLU A 119 -22.72 20.90 27.93
C GLU A 119 -22.24 20.58 26.51
N ALA A 120 -21.71 21.57 25.80
CA ALA A 120 -21.08 21.36 24.50
C ALA A 120 -19.68 20.74 24.69
N THR A 121 -19.54 19.47 24.30
CA THR A 121 -18.32 18.68 24.51
C THR A 121 -17.72 18.21 23.19
N MET A 122 -16.40 18.18 23.10
CA MET A 122 -15.69 17.52 22.00
C MET A 122 -15.75 16.01 22.21
N LEU A 123 -16.20 15.27 21.20
CA LEU A 123 -16.18 13.81 21.14
C LEU A 123 -15.40 13.34 19.90
N PHE A 124 -14.90 12.11 19.94
CA PHE A 124 -14.17 11.47 18.85
C PHE A 124 -14.97 10.34 18.21
N VAL A 125 -15.12 10.40 16.89
CA VAL A 125 -15.78 9.38 16.05
C VAL A 125 -14.71 8.59 15.32
N GLU A 126 -14.68 7.27 15.46
CA GLU A 126 -13.72 6.43 14.71
C GLU A 126 -14.07 6.39 13.21
N LEU A 127 -13.08 6.61 12.36
CA LEU A 127 -13.20 6.66 10.91
C LEU A 127 -12.73 5.36 10.27
N ILE A 128 -13.56 4.82 9.38
CA ILE A 128 -13.15 3.77 8.44
C ILE A 128 -12.23 4.42 7.38
N TYR A 129 -11.01 3.93 7.29
CA TYR A 129 -10.06 4.31 6.25
C TYR A 129 -9.87 3.19 5.22
N THR A 130 -9.43 3.58 4.03
CA THR A 130 -8.94 2.69 2.99
C THR A 130 -7.42 2.84 2.86
N LEU A 131 -6.72 1.78 2.47
CA LEU A 131 -5.29 1.88 2.17
C LEU A 131 -5.12 2.35 0.72
N ALA A 132 -4.56 3.55 0.55
CA ALA A 132 -4.17 4.07 -0.75
C ALA A 132 -2.70 3.70 -1.02
N THR A 133 -2.42 3.15 -2.20
CA THR A 133 -1.05 2.83 -2.62
C THR A 133 -0.85 3.28 -4.05
N GLU A 134 0.11 4.18 -4.27
CA GLU A 134 0.59 4.47 -5.63
C GLU A 134 1.45 3.29 -6.13
N GLU A 135 1.54 3.08 -7.44
CA GLU A 135 2.23 1.91 -8.01
C GLU A 135 3.70 1.79 -7.55
N ALA A 136 4.41 2.91 -7.42
CA ALA A 136 5.78 2.92 -6.90
C ALA A 136 5.86 2.50 -5.42
N GLU A 137 4.91 2.95 -4.58
CA GLU A 137 4.81 2.54 -3.17
C GLU A 137 4.40 1.06 -3.06
N ARG A 138 3.50 0.59 -3.94
CA ARG A 138 3.08 -0.82 -4.02
C ARG A 138 4.24 -1.76 -4.39
N ILE A 139 5.10 -1.35 -5.32
CA ILE A 139 6.30 -2.11 -5.71
C ILE A 139 7.32 -2.12 -4.56
N GLY A 140 7.56 -0.96 -3.93
CA GLY A 140 8.44 -0.86 -2.77
C GLY A 140 7.98 -1.70 -1.57
N LEU A 141 6.67 -1.69 -1.28
CA LEU A 141 6.01 -2.55 -0.28
C LEU A 141 6.29 -4.03 -0.52
N ASP A 142 5.99 -4.49 -1.74
CA ASP A 142 6.12 -5.88 -2.14
C ASP A 142 7.59 -6.34 -2.05
N HIS A 143 8.54 -5.49 -2.45
CA HIS A 143 9.96 -5.76 -2.26
C HIS A 143 10.36 -5.84 -0.77
N MET A 144 10.00 -4.85 0.05
CA MET A 144 10.34 -4.86 1.49
C MET A 144 9.72 -6.05 2.24
N ALA A 145 8.49 -6.44 1.90
CA ALA A 145 7.85 -7.63 2.44
C ALA A 145 8.63 -8.91 2.09
N ARG A 146 9.14 -9.01 0.85
CA ARG A 146 9.96 -10.14 0.37
C ARG A 146 11.39 -10.15 0.91
N MET A 147 11.97 -9.00 1.23
CA MET A 147 13.32 -8.93 1.85
C MET A 147 13.38 -9.63 3.22
N SER A 148 12.23 -9.93 3.85
CA SER A 148 12.17 -10.79 5.04
C SER A 148 12.52 -12.26 4.77
N THR A 149 12.54 -12.70 3.51
CA THR A 149 13.01 -14.01 3.05
C THR A 149 14.31 -13.87 2.25
N ASN A 150 15.41 -14.42 2.76
CA ASN A 150 16.75 -14.31 2.18
C ASN A 150 16.92 -15.12 0.88
N GLU A 151 16.36 -14.65 -0.24
CA GLU A 151 16.63 -15.21 -1.57
C GLU A 151 17.84 -14.51 -2.23
N SER A 152 19.06 -14.94 -1.87
CA SER A 152 20.32 -14.39 -2.37
C SER A 152 20.73 -14.94 -3.75
N GLY A 153 19.81 -14.95 -4.72
CA GLY A 153 20.04 -15.47 -6.06
C GLY A 153 19.32 -14.66 -7.15
N GLU A 154 19.75 -14.80 -8.41
CA GLU A 154 19.07 -14.19 -9.55
C GLU A 154 17.70 -14.84 -9.76
N SER A 155 16.68 -14.26 -9.14
CA SER A 155 15.28 -14.55 -9.43
C SER A 155 14.95 -14.19 -10.89
N SER A 156 13.98 -14.89 -11.47
CA SER A 156 13.44 -14.49 -12.77
C SER A 156 12.45 -13.34 -12.56
N LEU A 157 12.57 -12.29 -13.38
CA LEU A 157 11.57 -11.20 -13.46
C LEU A 157 10.12 -11.72 -13.61
N VAL A 158 9.95 -12.88 -14.24
CA VAL A 158 8.64 -13.56 -14.37
C VAL A 158 8.18 -14.15 -13.04
N ALA A 159 9.09 -14.75 -12.26
CA ALA A 159 8.78 -15.27 -10.93
C ALA A 159 8.47 -14.14 -9.94
N GLU A 160 9.26 -13.06 -9.95
CA GLU A 160 9.00 -11.84 -9.17
C GLU A 160 7.59 -11.31 -9.38
N GLN A 161 7.22 -11.07 -10.65
CA GLN A 161 5.92 -10.50 -11.01
C GLN A 161 4.75 -11.46 -10.74
N LEU A 162 4.90 -12.76 -11.06
CA LEU A 162 3.84 -13.74 -10.82
C LEU A 162 3.61 -14.01 -9.32
N GLN A 163 4.64 -13.88 -8.47
CA GLN A 163 4.51 -14.11 -7.04
C GLN A 163 3.62 -13.07 -6.33
N ALA A 164 3.59 -11.82 -6.82
CA ALA A 164 2.65 -10.79 -6.35
C ALA A 164 1.20 -11.19 -6.71
N GLN A 165 0.98 -11.56 -7.97
CA GLN A 165 -0.33 -11.98 -8.46
C GLN A 165 -0.83 -13.25 -7.75
N HIS A 166 0.04 -14.24 -7.55
CA HIS A 166 -0.25 -15.45 -6.79
C HIS A 166 -0.67 -15.12 -5.34
N SER A 167 0.06 -14.22 -4.67
CA SER A 167 -0.24 -13.81 -3.30
C SER A 167 -1.59 -13.07 -3.19
N ALA A 168 -1.92 -12.21 -4.15
CA ALA A 168 -3.22 -11.55 -4.23
C ALA A 168 -4.37 -12.56 -4.47
N ILE A 169 -4.19 -13.51 -5.39
CA ILE A 169 -5.15 -14.59 -5.67
C ILE A 169 -5.35 -15.48 -4.43
N LYS A 170 -4.27 -15.84 -3.73
CA LYS A 170 -4.30 -16.62 -2.49
C LYS A 170 -5.05 -15.91 -1.37
N MET A 171 -4.86 -14.60 -1.23
CA MET A 171 -5.61 -13.78 -0.26
C MET A 171 -7.11 -13.72 -0.61
N LEU A 172 -7.44 -13.47 -1.88
CA LEU A 172 -8.84 -13.46 -2.35
C LEU A 172 -9.51 -14.82 -2.14
N HIS A 173 -8.84 -15.92 -2.50
CA HIS A 173 -9.33 -17.28 -2.26
C HIS A 173 -9.64 -17.52 -0.77
N SER A 174 -8.76 -17.09 0.13
CA SER A 174 -8.99 -17.21 1.58
C SER A 174 -10.24 -16.45 2.05
N ARG A 175 -10.51 -15.25 1.50
CA ARG A 175 -11.72 -14.48 1.82
C ARG A 175 -12.98 -15.14 1.26
N VAL A 176 -12.95 -15.62 0.02
CA VAL A 176 -14.07 -16.34 -0.61
C VAL A 176 -14.39 -17.64 0.14
N HIS A 177 -13.37 -18.39 0.58
CA HIS A 177 -13.56 -19.62 1.35
C HIS A 177 -14.23 -19.36 2.71
N LEU A 178 -13.84 -18.29 3.40
CA LEU A 178 -14.45 -17.89 4.68
C LEU A 178 -15.94 -17.53 4.53
N ILE A 179 -16.31 -16.78 3.48
CA ILE A 179 -17.72 -16.47 3.17
C ILE A 179 -18.50 -17.75 2.87
N LEU A 180 -17.92 -18.65 2.06
CA LEU A 180 -18.52 -19.93 1.70
C LEU A 180 -18.75 -20.82 2.92
N ASP A 181 -17.80 -20.89 3.85
CA ASP A 181 -17.91 -21.66 5.09
C ASP A 181 -18.92 -21.05 6.07
N TYR A 182 -19.03 -19.73 6.16
CA TYR A 182 -20.12 -19.07 6.91
C TYR A 182 -21.50 -19.47 6.36
N VAL A 183 -21.71 -19.37 5.04
CA VAL A 183 -22.98 -19.76 4.39
C VAL A 183 -23.27 -21.26 4.59
N ARG A 184 -22.25 -22.13 4.53
CA ARG A 184 -22.36 -23.56 4.86
C ARG A 184 -22.75 -23.79 6.32
N ALA A 185 -22.14 -23.07 7.27
CA ALA A 185 -22.39 -23.23 8.70
C ALA A 185 -23.80 -22.78 9.09
N VAL A 186 -24.29 -21.68 8.53
CA VAL A 186 -25.68 -21.23 8.67
C VAL A 186 -26.65 -22.25 8.07
N LYS A 187 -26.39 -22.76 6.85
CA LYS A 187 -27.22 -23.81 6.23
C LYS A 187 -27.25 -25.12 7.05
N GLN A 188 -26.20 -25.40 7.82
CA GLN A 188 -26.11 -26.55 8.73
C GLN A 188 -26.70 -26.29 10.13
N GLY A 189 -27.24 -25.09 10.40
CA GLY A 189 -27.77 -24.72 11.72
C GLY A 189 -26.70 -24.54 12.81
N LYS A 190 -25.41 -24.49 12.45
CA LYS A 190 -24.28 -24.32 13.38
C LYS A 190 -24.08 -22.87 13.85
N VAL A 191 -24.58 -21.91 13.06
CA VAL A 191 -24.46 -20.47 13.29
C VAL A 191 -25.81 -19.84 13.00
N ALA A 192 -26.23 -18.87 13.82
CA ALA A 192 -27.49 -18.16 13.62
C ALA A 192 -27.46 -17.35 12.29
N PRO A 193 -28.56 -17.33 11.51
CA PRO A 193 -28.60 -16.61 10.24
C PRO A 193 -28.61 -15.10 10.43
N ASN A 194 -27.54 -14.41 10.02
CA ASN A 194 -27.59 -12.96 9.82
C ASN A 194 -28.08 -12.68 8.39
N HIS A 195 -29.30 -12.16 8.26
CA HIS A 195 -29.94 -11.89 6.97
C HIS A 195 -29.24 -10.78 6.15
N GLU A 196 -28.51 -9.86 6.78
CA GLU A 196 -27.78 -8.81 6.07
C GLU A 196 -26.55 -9.38 5.36
N ILE A 197 -25.73 -10.13 6.09
CA ILE A 197 -24.54 -10.83 5.54
C ILE A 197 -24.95 -11.80 4.43
N LEU A 198 -26.06 -12.52 4.60
CA LEU A 198 -26.61 -13.42 3.57
C LEU A 198 -27.07 -12.64 2.32
N ARG A 199 -27.71 -11.48 2.48
CA ARG A 199 -28.12 -10.59 1.37
C ARG A 199 -26.91 -10.01 0.64
N GLU A 200 -25.85 -9.64 1.35
CA GLU A 200 -24.60 -9.14 0.75
C GLU A 200 -23.87 -10.23 -0.02
N ALA A 201 -23.71 -11.42 0.55
CA ALA A 201 -23.12 -12.57 -0.14
C ALA A 201 -23.92 -12.94 -1.41
N TYR A 202 -25.26 -12.93 -1.33
CA TYR A 202 -26.13 -13.13 -2.50
C TYR A 202 -25.92 -12.04 -3.57
N SER A 203 -25.85 -10.77 -3.16
CA SER A 203 -25.61 -9.65 -4.07
C SER A 203 -24.22 -9.72 -4.72
N LEU A 204 -23.19 -10.14 -3.97
CA LEU A 204 -21.83 -10.35 -4.50
C LEU A 204 -21.81 -11.41 -5.60
N CYS A 205 -22.48 -12.55 -5.40
CA CYS A 205 -22.59 -13.58 -6.44
C CYS A 205 -23.31 -13.10 -7.71
N HIS A 206 -24.30 -12.21 -7.57
CA HIS A 206 -25.04 -11.65 -8.72
C HIS A 206 -24.33 -10.49 -9.44
N ARG A 207 -23.16 -10.06 -8.97
CA ARG A 207 -22.28 -9.08 -9.65
C ARG A 207 -21.21 -9.76 -10.52
N LEU A 208 -21.32 -11.06 -10.76
CA LEU A 208 -20.38 -11.86 -11.56
C LEU A 208 -21.08 -12.34 -12.85
N PRO A 209 -20.44 -12.20 -14.03
CA PRO A 209 -19.15 -11.55 -14.30
C PRO A 209 -19.22 -10.02 -14.14
N VAL A 210 -18.10 -9.41 -13.73
CA VAL A 210 -18.03 -7.97 -13.39
C VAL A 210 -18.17 -7.08 -14.63
N ILE A 211 -17.58 -7.48 -15.76
CA ILE A 211 -17.71 -6.82 -17.07
C ILE A 211 -17.86 -7.90 -18.14
N SER A 212 -18.85 -7.75 -19.02
CA SER A 212 -19.10 -8.65 -20.16
C SER A 212 -19.68 -7.89 -21.36
N THR A 213 -19.33 -6.62 -21.53
CA THR A 213 -19.78 -5.79 -22.66
C THR A 213 -18.94 -6.08 -23.91
N GLU A 214 -19.56 -5.95 -25.08
CA GLU A 214 -18.87 -6.16 -26.36
C GLU A 214 -17.79 -5.10 -26.63
N THR A 215 -17.97 -3.87 -26.12
CA THR A 215 -16.95 -2.82 -26.16
C THR A 215 -15.69 -3.22 -25.40
N PHE A 216 -15.84 -3.69 -24.15
CA PHE A 216 -14.71 -4.22 -23.37
C PHE A 216 -14.06 -5.42 -24.06
N ARG A 217 -14.84 -6.30 -24.68
CA ARG A 217 -14.30 -7.44 -25.46
C ARG A 217 -13.44 -6.96 -26.63
N GLN A 218 -13.87 -5.94 -27.36
CA GLN A 218 -13.12 -5.35 -28.46
C GLN A 218 -11.84 -4.63 -27.98
N GLU A 219 -11.95 -3.81 -26.93
CA GLU A 219 -10.81 -3.11 -26.31
C GLU A 219 -9.75 -4.09 -25.79
N TYR A 220 -10.18 -5.16 -25.12
CA TYR A 220 -9.31 -6.23 -24.64
C TYR A 220 -8.56 -6.92 -25.79
N PHE A 221 -9.24 -7.29 -26.87
CA PHE A 221 -8.57 -7.90 -28.03
C PHE A 221 -7.62 -6.94 -28.74
N ASN A 222 -7.94 -5.65 -28.84
CA ASN A 222 -7.01 -4.64 -29.35
C ASN A 222 -5.73 -4.61 -28.50
N GLN A 223 -5.86 -4.51 -27.18
CA GLN A 223 -4.72 -4.51 -26.26
C GLN A 223 -3.87 -5.79 -26.36
N CYS A 224 -4.50 -6.96 -26.49
CA CYS A 224 -3.79 -8.22 -26.73
C CYS A 224 -3.01 -8.22 -28.06
N ASN A 225 -3.59 -7.67 -29.13
CA ASN A 225 -2.94 -7.56 -30.43
C ASN A 225 -1.73 -6.62 -30.39
N ASP A 226 -1.85 -5.46 -29.74
CA ASP A 226 -0.77 -4.47 -29.60
C ASP A 226 0.41 -5.05 -28.80
N VAL A 227 0.14 -5.68 -27.65
CA VAL A 227 1.17 -6.35 -26.83
C VAL A 227 1.80 -7.52 -27.58
N GLY A 228 1.01 -8.29 -28.35
CA GLY A 228 1.51 -9.36 -29.20
C GLY A 228 2.46 -8.87 -30.30
N LEU A 229 2.08 -7.80 -31.00
CA LEU A 229 2.89 -7.18 -32.05
C LEU A 229 4.19 -6.57 -31.49
N MET A 230 4.10 -5.83 -30.38
CA MET A 230 5.26 -5.27 -29.69
C MET A 230 6.24 -6.37 -29.24
N THR A 231 5.71 -7.46 -28.67
CA THR A 231 6.50 -8.63 -28.26
C THR A 231 7.18 -9.28 -29.46
N TYR A 232 6.46 -9.47 -30.57
CA TYR A 232 7.01 -10.07 -31.79
C TYR A 232 8.16 -9.23 -32.37
N LEU A 233 7.98 -7.91 -32.50
CA LEU A 233 9.03 -6.98 -32.94
C LEU A 233 10.24 -7.00 -31.98
N GLY A 234 10.03 -7.13 -30.67
CA GLY A 234 11.09 -7.35 -29.69
C GLY A 234 11.86 -8.64 -29.92
N THR A 235 11.18 -9.76 -30.19
CA THR A 235 11.83 -11.04 -30.49
C THR A 235 12.64 -11.00 -31.79
N LEU A 236 12.12 -10.37 -32.85
CA LEU A 236 12.86 -10.14 -34.10
C LEU A 236 14.11 -9.30 -33.85
N THR A 237 14.01 -8.23 -33.07
CA THR A 237 15.14 -7.36 -32.70
C THR A 237 16.23 -8.12 -31.95
N LYS A 238 15.85 -8.99 -30.99
CA LYS A 238 16.77 -9.89 -30.29
C LYS A 238 17.40 -10.92 -31.25
N GLY A 239 16.65 -11.42 -32.22
CA GLY A 239 17.13 -12.27 -33.31
C GLY A 239 18.21 -11.57 -34.15
N CYS A 240 17.94 -10.36 -34.64
CA CYS A 240 18.89 -9.56 -35.41
C CYS A 240 20.18 -9.26 -34.63
N ASN A 241 20.10 -8.95 -33.33
CA ASN A 241 21.27 -8.79 -32.47
C ASN A 241 22.09 -10.10 -32.38
N THR A 242 21.41 -11.23 -32.19
CA THR A 242 22.06 -12.56 -32.11
C THR A 242 22.76 -12.92 -33.43
N ILE A 243 22.12 -12.66 -34.58
CA ILE A 243 22.69 -12.84 -35.91
C ILE A 243 23.91 -11.92 -36.12
N ASN A 244 23.82 -10.65 -35.74
CA ASN A 244 24.95 -9.71 -35.83
C ASN A 244 26.14 -10.20 -34.99
N GLN A 245 25.92 -10.64 -33.74
CA GLN A 245 26.97 -11.21 -32.90
C GLN A 245 27.58 -12.49 -33.50
N TYR A 246 26.77 -13.35 -34.12
CA TYR A 246 27.25 -14.53 -34.83
C TYR A 246 28.12 -14.16 -36.04
N VAL A 247 27.64 -13.27 -36.91
CA VAL A 247 28.36 -12.82 -38.12
C VAL A 247 29.70 -12.17 -37.76
N ASN A 248 29.74 -11.31 -36.74
CA ASN A 248 30.99 -10.69 -36.29
C ASN A 248 32.01 -11.75 -35.80
N LYS A 249 31.56 -12.73 -35.01
CA LYS A 249 32.42 -13.85 -34.56
C LYS A 249 32.87 -14.73 -35.74
N PHE A 250 31.98 -15.02 -36.68
CA PHE A 250 32.27 -15.81 -37.87
C PHE A 250 33.33 -15.13 -38.74
N ASN A 251 33.17 -13.84 -39.05
CA ASN A 251 34.11 -13.08 -39.86
C ASN A 251 35.52 -13.06 -39.22
N ILE A 252 35.61 -12.79 -37.91
CA ILE A 252 36.89 -12.78 -37.18
C ILE A 252 37.63 -14.13 -37.26
N LEU A 253 36.90 -15.25 -37.23
CA LEU A 253 37.48 -16.60 -37.26
C LEU A 253 37.82 -17.08 -38.68
N TYR A 254 36.94 -16.85 -39.66
CA TYR A 254 37.02 -17.47 -40.99
C TYR A 254 37.53 -16.55 -42.11
N ASP A 255 37.37 -15.23 -42.02
CA ASP A 255 37.77 -14.29 -43.09
C ASP A 255 39.30 -14.07 -43.18
N ARG A 256 40.07 -14.72 -42.28
CA ARG A 256 41.54 -14.81 -42.40
C ARG A 256 42.00 -15.45 -43.72
N GLN A 257 41.14 -16.17 -44.46
CA GLN A 257 41.47 -16.64 -45.81
C GLN A 257 41.55 -15.51 -46.86
N GLY A 258 40.93 -14.35 -46.64
CA GLY A 258 40.96 -13.21 -47.56
C GLY A 258 42.34 -12.55 -47.69
N MET A 259 43.07 -12.37 -46.58
CA MET A 259 44.38 -11.71 -46.58
C MET A 259 45.51 -12.55 -47.18
N GLY A 260 45.43 -13.88 -47.10
CA GLY A 260 46.51 -14.79 -47.52
C GLY A 260 46.80 -14.85 -49.03
N ARG A 261 45.99 -14.18 -49.87
CA ARG A 261 45.98 -14.38 -51.33
C ARG A 261 46.50 -13.19 -52.16
N ARG A 262 46.99 -12.11 -51.53
CA ARG A 262 47.31 -10.83 -52.21
C ARG A 262 48.82 -10.51 -52.34
N MET A 263 49.70 -11.51 -52.23
CA MET A 263 51.16 -11.31 -52.32
C MET A 263 51.89 -12.45 -53.06
N LYS A 264 51.59 -12.62 -54.35
CA LYS A 264 52.42 -13.41 -55.28
C LYS A 264 52.38 -12.85 -56.71
N GLY A 265 53.56 -12.50 -57.23
CA GLY A 265 53.80 -12.20 -58.64
C GLY A 265 53.40 -10.80 -59.10
N PHE A 266 54.38 -9.90 -59.18
CA PHE A 266 54.84 -9.32 -60.45
C PHE A 266 56.21 -8.66 -60.22
N PHE A 267 57.25 -9.49 -60.29
CA PHE A 267 58.62 -9.07 -60.58
C PHE A 267 58.94 -9.58 -61.99
N PHE A 268 58.97 -8.67 -62.97
CA PHE A 268 59.84 -8.66 -64.16
C PHE A 268 59.55 -7.39 -64.96
#